data_AF-A0A9W6PCI6-F1
#
_entry.id   AF-A0A9W6PCI6-F1
#
_cell.length_a   1.000
_cell.length_b   1.000
_cell.length_c   1.000
_cell.angle_alpha   90.00
_cell.angle_beta   90.00
_cell.angle_gamma   90.00
#
_symmetry.space_group_name_H-M   'P 1'
#
loop_
_entity.id
_entity.type
_entity.pdbx_description
1 polymer ?
#
loop_
_entity_poly.entity_id
_entity_poly.type
_entity_poly.pdbx_seq_one_letter_code
_entity_poly.pdbx_strand_id
1 'polypeptide(L)' 'MNNRMPLLCPRCGHPQQVVHQDDPHHPVRVVHTGTGREACDEPEAVEELPGENPGEAPIDVERTGLSRC' A
#
# COMPACT_ATOMS: atom_id res chain seq x y z
N MET A 1 3.47 -28.84 18.36
CA MET A 1 4.23 -27.85 17.56
C MET A 1 3.22 -26.82 17.07
N ASN A 2 3.27 -25.58 17.54
CA ASN A 2 2.31 -24.54 17.12
C ASN A 2 2.63 -24.11 15.68
N ASN A 3 1.96 -24.73 14.71
CA ASN A 3 2.03 -24.37 13.29
C ASN A 3 1.21 -23.11 13.00
N ARG A 4 1.51 -21.98 13.66
CA ARG A 4 0.92 -20.69 13.27
C ARG A 4 1.72 -20.16 12.08
N MET A 5 1.03 -20.02 10.94
CA MET A 5 1.60 -19.39 9.75
C MET A 5 1.97 -17.94 10.11
N PRO A 6 3.20 -17.49 9.80
CA PRO A 6 3.60 -16.12 10.12
C PRO A 6 2.79 -15.14 9.28
N LEU A 7 2.30 -14.07 9.92
CA LEU A 7 1.73 -12.94 9.20
C LEU A 7 2.88 -12.18 8.54
N LEU A 8 2.73 -11.84 7.26
CA LEU A 8 3.73 -11.10 6.50
C LEU A 8 3.13 -9.79 6.02
N CYS A 9 3.89 -8.70 6.13
CA CYS A 9 3.50 -7.40 5.60
C CYS A 9 3.38 -7.48 4.07
N PRO A 10 2.23 -7.16 3.47
CA PRO A 10 2.06 -7.24 2.02
C PRO A 10 2.88 -6.19 1.26
N ARG A 11 3.41 -5.17 1.95
CA ARG A 11 4.21 -4.09 1.34
C ARG A 11 5.70 -4.41 1.30
N CYS A 12 6.25 -4.96 2.39
CA CYS A 12 7.71 -5.16 2.53
C CYS A 12 8.12 -6.61 2.82
N GLY A 13 7.17 -7.54 2.92
CA GLY A 13 7.43 -8.97 3.17
C GLY A 13 7.91 -9.32 4.59
N HIS A 14 8.04 -8.34 5.48
CA HIS A 14 8.55 -8.57 6.84
C HIS A 14 7.49 -9.26 7.73
N PRO A 15 7.92 -10.11 8.69
CA PRO A 15 7.02 -10.69 9.68
C PRO A 15 6.28 -9.62 10.49
N GLN A 16 5.00 -9.88 10.72
CA GLN A 16 4.10 -9.04 11.50
C GLN A 16 3.51 -9.80 12.69
N GLN A 17 3.09 -9.05 13.69
CA GLN A 17 2.38 -9.55 14.86
C GLN A 17 1.18 -8.65 15.20
N VAL A 18 0.13 -9.28 15.72
CA VAL A 18 -1.04 -8.60 16.25
C VAL A 18 -0.77 -8.24 17.71
N VAL A 19 -0.92 -6.97 18.05
CA VAL A 19 -0.80 -6.44 19.41
C VAL A 19 -2.21 -6.17 19.92
N HIS A 20 -2.61 -6.96 20.90
CA HIS A 20 -3.80 -6.69 21.71
C HIS A 20 -3.37 -5.77 22.85
N GLN A 21 -4.01 -4.61 22.96
CA GLN A 21 -3.82 -3.74 24.11
C GLN A 21 -4.70 -4.23 25.27
N ASP A 22 -4.27 -3.98 26.51
CA ASP A 22 -5.01 -4.41 27.71
C ASP A 22 -6.35 -3.66 27.87
N ASP A 23 -6.48 -2.49 27.24
CA ASP A 23 -7.71 -1.71 27.23
C ASP A 23 -8.64 -2.15 26.08
N PRO A 24 -9.85 -2.65 26.38
CA PRO A 24 -10.81 -3.09 25.38
C PRO A 24 -11.37 -1.95 24.49
N HIS A 25 -11.19 -0.68 24.88
CA HIS A 25 -11.57 0.47 24.05
C HIS A 25 -10.50 0.84 23.02
N HIS A 26 -9.30 0.30 23.14
CA HIS A 26 -8.23 0.57 22.19
C HIS A 26 -8.27 -0.41 21.02
N PRO A 27 -8.11 0.08 19.78
CA PRO A 27 -8.11 -0.77 18.61
C PRO A 27 -6.90 -1.72 18.63
N VAL A 28 -7.13 -2.94 18.13
CA VAL A 28 -6.06 -3.91 17.88
C VAL A 28 -5.11 -3.35 16.82
N ARG A 29 -3.80 -3.48 17.03
CA ARG A 29 -2.77 -2.99 16.11
C ARG A 29 -1.99 -4.13 15.48
N VAL A 30 -1.51 -3.94 14.26
CA VAL A 30 -0.63 -4.91 13.56
C VAL A 30 0.69 -4.24 13.26
N VAL A 31 1.76 -4.74 13.86
CA VAL A 31 3.10 -4.15 13.77
C VAL A 31 4.10 -5.14 13.20
N HIS A 32 5.17 -4.65 12.59
CA HIS A 32 6.31 -5.49 12.23
C HIS A 32 6.96 -6.05 13.49
N THR A 33 7.27 -7.35 13.48
CA THR A 33 7.91 -8.03 14.61
C THR A 33 9.31 -7.46 14.89
N GLY A 34 10.03 -7.03 13.85
CA GLY A 34 11.39 -6.49 14.00
C GLY A 34 11.45 -5.04 14.47
N THR A 35 10.53 -4.18 14.01
CA THR A 35 10.59 -2.72 14.28
C THR A 35 9.55 -2.24 15.30
N GLY A 36 8.50 -3.03 15.55
CA GLY A 36 7.36 -2.62 16.39
C GLY A 36 6.50 -1.51 15.78
N ARG A 37 6.73 -1.15 14.51
CA ARG A 37 6.01 -0.10 13.81
C ARG A 37 4.99 -0.68 12.82
N GLU A 38 3.91 0.05 12.60
CA GLU A 38 2.88 -0.30 11.60
C GLU A 38 3.33 0.08 10.20
N ALA A 39 4.06 1.20 10.07
CA ALA A 39 4.61 1.66 8.81
C ALA A 39 5.77 0.76 8.37
N CYS A 40 5.87 0.58 7.05
CA CYS A 40 7.11 0.13 6.42
C CYS A 40 8.09 1.30 6.44
N ASP A 41 9.38 1.03 6.56
CA ASP A 41 10.36 2.03 6.19
C ASP A 41 10.12 2.38 4.72
N GLU A 42 9.78 3.63 4.46
CA GLU A 42 9.64 4.12 3.10
C GLU A 42 11.02 3.96 2.45
N PRO A 43 11.11 3.42 1.21
CA PRO A 43 12.35 3.58 0.47
C PRO A 43 12.60 5.09 0.44
N GLU A 44 13.81 5.53 0.84
CA GLU A 44 14.16 6.95 0.85
C GLU A 44 13.64 7.57 -0.44
N ALA A 45 12.74 8.55 -0.29
CA ALA A 45 12.07 9.18 -1.42
C ALA A 45 13.16 9.58 -2.40
N VAL A 46 13.24 8.86 -3.52
CA VAL A 46 14.09 9.26 -4.63
C VAL A 46 13.55 10.64 -4.98
N GLU A 47 14.34 11.68 -4.69
CA GLU A 47 13.92 13.06 -4.93
C GLU A 47 13.37 13.14 -6.36
N GLU A 48 12.05 13.34 -6.48
CA GLU A 48 11.44 13.62 -7.77
C GLU A 48 12.03 14.95 -8.23
N LEU A 49 13.09 14.86 -9.05
CA LEU A 49 13.46 15.96 -9.92
C LEU A 49 12.20 16.33 -10.71
N PRO A 50 11.84 17.63 -10.81
CA PRO A 50 10.61 18.05 -11.48
C PRO A 50 10.78 17.84 -12.99
N GLY A 51 10.54 16.61 -13.43
CA GLY A 51 10.55 16.19 -14.82
C GLY A 51 9.17 16.39 -15.43
N GLU A 52 8.97 17.59 -15.95
CA GLU A 52 8.22 17.90 -17.18
C GLU A 52 7.07 16.94 -17.54
N ASN A 53 5.83 17.39 -17.29
CA ASN A 53 4.60 16.81 -17.83
C ASN A 53 4.75 16.52 -19.35
N PRO A 54 4.80 15.26 -19.80
CA PRO A 54 4.61 14.98 -21.21
C PRO A 54 3.12 15.11 -21.51
N GLY A 55 2.80 16.16 -22.28
CA GLY A 55 1.51 16.51 -22.87
C GLY A 55 0.38 15.51 -22.70
N GLU A 56 -0.65 15.96 -21.99
CA GLU A 56 -2.01 15.43 -22.10
C GLU A 56 -2.38 15.36 -23.59
N ALA A 57 -2.42 14.15 -24.14
CA ALA A 57 -2.81 13.93 -25.53
C ALA A 57 -4.24 14.45 -25.69
N PRO A 58 -4.56 15.25 -26.74
CA PRO A 58 -5.92 15.73 -26.94
C PRO A 58 -6.85 14.52 -27.07
N ILE A 59 -7.85 14.45 -26.20
CA ILE A 59 -8.94 13.49 -26.32
C ILE A 59 -9.61 13.71 -27.68
N ASP A 60 -9.41 12.77 -28.59
CA ASP A 60 -10.09 12.77 -29.89
C ASP A 60 -11.59 12.50 -29.65
N VAL A 61 -12.40 13.55 -29.82
CA VAL A 61 -13.87 13.53 -29.69
C VAL A 61 -14.49 13.01 -31.00
N GLU A 62 -13.98 11.95 -31.63
CA GLU A 62 -14.62 11.38 -32.83
C GLU A 62 -14.65 9.84 -32.83
N ARG A 63 -15.08 9.22 -31.72
CA ARG A 63 -15.38 7.77 -31.71
C ARG A 63 -16.77 7.36 -31.18
N THR A 64 -17.80 8.16 -31.41
CA THR A 64 -19.20 7.70 -31.38
C THR A 64 -19.71 7.34 -32.78
N GLY A 65 -18.91 6.55 -33.49
CA GLY A 65 -19.25 5.97 -34.80
C GLY A 65 -19.67 4.51 -34.73
N LEU A 66 -20.58 4.11 -33.83
CA LEU A 66 -21.20 2.77 -33.93
C LEU A 66 -22.73 2.84 -33.87
N SER A 67 -23.27 2.94 -35.09
CA SER A 67 -24.52 2.40 -35.63
C SER A 67 -25.67 2.04 -34.70
N ARG A 68 -26.78 2.73 -35.01
CA ARG A 68 -28.14 2.19 -34.99
C ARG A 68 -28.21 0.77 -35.57
N CYS A 69 -28.81 -0.14 -34.80
CA CYS A 69 -29.66 -1.24 -35.27
C CYS A 69 -30.79 -1.40 -34.25
#